data_AF-A0A496VQA9-F1
#
_entry.id   AF-A0A496VQA9-F1
#
_cell.length_a   1.000
_cell.length_b   1.000
_cell.length_c   1.000
_cell.angle_alpha   90.00
_cell.angle_beta   90.00
_cell.angle_gamma   90.00
#
_symmetry.space_group_name_H-M   'P 1'
#
loop_
_entity.id
_entity.type
_entity.pdbx_description
1 polymer ?
#
loop_
_entity_poly.entity_id
_entity_poly.type
_entity_poly.pdbx_seq_one_letter_code
_entity_poly.pdbx_strand_id
1 'polypeptide(L)'
;MMLPADDELACEDNIPMETEQHKLQMELLIDSLRLWLDKLPNGYVGGNMFVHYLTPSGHKAFKGPDVIVVLDVPKGLRDNWVVWKEGKGPDVVIELLSKSTANEDKKNKKEVYRNQLFVKEYFWFDPKKPVDFAGFVLQHGIYEPLPFDDRERLISQQLGLALVPWKGFYKNADTTWLRWETLEGILLPTPEEASQQRAERLAEKLHLLGINPEKI
;
A
#
# COMPACT_ATOMS: atom_id res chain seq x y z
N MET A 1 17.17 18.87 22.86
CA MET A 1 15.92 19.43 22.26
C MET A 1 14.81 18.45 22.60
N MET A 2 13.75 18.89 23.28
CA MET A 2 12.65 18.03 23.73
C MET A 2 11.70 17.78 22.55
N LEU A 3 11.39 16.52 22.24
CA LEU A 3 10.45 16.18 21.16
C LEU A 3 9.01 16.51 21.60
N PRO A 4 8.17 17.11 20.73
CA PRO A 4 6.83 17.60 21.09
C PRO A 4 5.74 16.48 21.21
N ALA A 5 4.67 16.80 21.95
CA ALA A 5 3.53 15.92 22.29
C ALA A 5 2.54 15.66 21.13
N ASP A 6 1.73 14.60 21.24
CA ASP A 6 0.84 14.04 20.20
C ASP A 6 -0.48 14.79 19.98
N ASP A 7 -0.92 15.62 20.91
CA ASP A 7 -2.24 16.24 20.97
C ASP A 7 -2.48 17.40 19.99
N GLU A 8 -1.46 17.80 19.22
CA GLU A 8 -1.52 18.91 18.26
C GLU A 8 -1.49 18.48 16.78
N LEU A 9 -1.52 17.17 16.48
CA LEU A 9 -1.42 16.68 15.11
C LEU A 9 -2.79 16.62 14.42
N ALA A 10 -2.87 17.16 13.21
CA ALA A 10 -4.06 17.02 12.37
C ALA A 10 -4.31 15.54 12.02
N CYS A 11 -5.59 15.17 11.83
CA CYS A 11 -6.03 13.85 11.34
C CYS A 11 -6.98 13.96 10.13
N GLU A 12 -7.35 15.17 9.69
CA GLU A 12 -8.21 15.44 8.52
C GLU A 12 -7.66 16.64 7.71
N ASP A 13 -7.90 16.69 6.39
CA ASP A 13 -7.30 17.67 5.45
C ASP A 13 -8.31 18.46 4.59
N ASN A 14 -9.62 18.35 4.87
CA ASN A 14 -10.71 19.00 4.13
C ASN A 14 -10.79 18.64 2.63
N ILE A 15 -10.18 17.53 2.19
CA ILE A 15 -10.34 17.00 0.83
C ILE A 15 -11.69 16.26 0.73
N PRO A 16 -12.43 16.36 -0.39
CA PRO A 16 -13.66 15.59 -0.58
C PRO A 16 -13.44 14.09 -0.37
N MET A 17 -14.42 13.44 0.27
CA MET A 17 -14.38 12.02 0.55
C MET A 17 -14.13 11.19 -0.72
N GLU A 18 -13.35 10.13 -0.56
CA GLU A 18 -13.01 9.23 -1.66
C GLU A 18 -14.23 8.46 -2.20
N THR A 19 -14.11 8.05 -3.47
CA THR A 19 -15.13 7.21 -4.10
C THR A 19 -15.09 5.77 -3.56
N GLU A 20 -16.21 5.04 -3.66
CA GLU A 20 -16.24 3.62 -3.26
C GLU A 20 -15.16 2.79 -3.95
N GLN A 21 -14.95 2.99 -5.26
CA GLN A 21 -13.91 2.28 -6.01
C GLN A 21 -12.50 2.56 -5.47
N HIS A 22 -12.22 3.80 -5.08
CA HIS A 22 -10.93 4.19 -4.51
C HIS A 22 -10.71 3.52 -3.15
N LYS A 23 -11.72 3.57 -2.27
CA LYS A 23 -11.70 2.87 -0.98
C LYS A 23 -11.46 1.37 -1.15
N LEU A 24 -12.19 0.71 -2.04
CA LEU A 24 -12.04 -0.72 -2.31
C LEU A 24 -10.66 -1.07 -2.87
N GLN A 25 -10.11 -0.23 -3.74
CA GLN A 25 -8.78 -0.42 -4.29
C GLN A 25 -7.69 -0.32 -3.20
N MET A 26 -7.84 0.62 -2.27
CA MET A 26 -6.95 0.77 -1.12
C MET A 26 -7.06 -0.44 -0.17
N GLU A 27 -8.28 -0.86 0.18
CA GLU A 27 -8.51 -2.08 1.00
C GLU A 27 -7.87 -3.31 0.36
N LEU A 28 -8.03 -3.50 -0.95
CA LEU A 28 -7.44 -4.62 -1.68
C LEU A 28 -5.91 -4.66 -1.57
N LEU A 29 -5.25 -3.50 -1.72
CA LEU A 29 -3.79 -3.39 -1.60
C LEU A 29 -3.31 -3.60 -0.16
N ILE A 30 -3.99 -3.00 0.83
CA ILE A 30 -3.58 -3.07 2.23
C ILE A 30 -3.82 -4.45 2.81
N ASP A 31 -5.01 -5.03 2.62
CA ASP A 31 -5.39 -6.29 3.26
C ASP A 31 -4.58 -7.47 2.73
N SER A 32 -4.36 -7.54 1.41
CA SER A 32 -3.54 -8.59 0.81
C SER A 32 -2.07 -8.47 1.23
N LEU A 33 -1.53 -7.26 1.31
CA LEU A 33 -0.16 -7.04 1.77
C LEU A 33 0.00 -7.29 3.27
N ARG A 34 -1.00 -6.98 4.09
CA ARG A 34 -0.99 -7.24 5.53
C ARG A 34 -0.84 -8.74 5.81
N LEU A 35 -1.58 -9.60 5.10
CA LEU A 35 -1.43 -11.05 5.21
C LEU A 35 -0.04 -11.55 4.80
N TRP A 36 0.61 -10.87 3.87
CA TRP A 36 1.99 -11.19 3.46
C TRP A 36 3.00 -10.71 4.51
N LEU A 37 2.88 -9.48 5.01
CA LEU A 37 3.70 -8.92 6.09
C LEU A 37 3.56 -9.68 7.41
N ASP A 38 2.40 -10.31 7.66
CA ASP A 38 2.20 -11.13 8.85
C ASP A 38 3.17 -12.32 8.94
N LYS A 39 3.70 -12.77 7.79
CA LYS A 39 4.71 -13.84 7.69
C LYS A 39 6.13 -13.34 7.99
N LEU A 40 6.34 -12.01 8.00
CA LEU A 40 7.61 -11.39 8.35
C LEU A 40 7.63 -11.03 9.85
N PRO A 41 8.82 -10.98 10.48
CA PRO A 41 8.95 -10.62 11.89
C PRO A 41 8.49 -9.18 12.15
N ASN A 42 8.87 -8.25 11.27
CA ASN A 42 8.63 -6.81 11.40
C ASN A 42 8.15 -6.24 10.06
N GLY A 43 7.42 -5.13 10.14
CA GLY A 43 6.86 -4.43 8.99
C GLY A 43 5.47 -3.87 9.31
N TYR A 44 5.14 -2.77 8.65
CA TYR A 44 3.87 -2.07 8.78
C TYR A 44 3.32 -1.74 7.40
N VAL A 45 2.03 -1.98 7.20
CA VAL A 45 1.23 -1.43 6.09
C VAL A 45 0.03 -0.71 6.67
N GLY A 46 -0.21 0.49 6.13
CA GLY A 46 -1.34 1.35 6.48
C GLY A 46 -1.70 2.22 5.29
N GLY A 47 -2.70 3.07 5.48
CA GLY A 47 -3.23 3.93 4.43
C GLY A 47 -4.34 4.82 4.97
N ASN A 48 -4.70 5.85 4.19
CA ASN A 48 -5.67 6.87 4.61
C ASN A 48 -5.36 7.46 6.01
N MET A 49 -4.08 7.77 6.23
CA MET A 49 -3.57 8.35 7.46
C MET A 49 -2.45 9.34 7.16
N PHE A 50 -2.16 10.27 8.08
CA PHE A 50 -1.12 11.24 7.84
C PHE A 50 0.28 10.75 8.23
N VAL A 51 1.23 11.05 7.33
CA VAL A 51 2.65 10.96 7.56
C VAL A 51 3.16 12.35 7.94
N HIS A 52 3.47 12.53 9.22
CA HIS A 52 4.02 13.77 9.77
C HIS A 52 5.54 13.77 9.70
N TYR A 53 6.11 14.86 9.19
CA TYR A 53 7.55 15.07 9.07
C TYR A 53 7.94 16.51 9.40
N LEU A 54 9.25 16.73 9.57
CA LEU A 54 9.80 18.07 9.75
C LEU A 54 10.38 18.55 8.42
N THR A 55 10.01 19.76 8.02
CA THR A 55 10.65 20.46 6.89
C THR A 55 12.12 20.78 7.20
N PRO A 56 12.95 21.19 6.22
CA PRO A 56 14.36 21.49 6.47
C PRO A 56 14.55 22.67 7.42
N SER A 57 13.55 23.56 7.53
CA SER A 57 13.51 24.66 8.49
C SER A 57 12.96 24.25 9.87
N GLY A 58 12.65 22.98 10.09
CA GLY A 58 12.17 22.44 11.37
C GLY A 58 10.67 22.61 11.64
N HIS A 59 9.88 23.09 10.67
CA HIS A 59 8.42 23.20 10.84
C HIS A 59 7.74 21.84 10.64
N LYS A 60 6.71 21.55 11.44
CA LYS A 60 5.82 20.39 11.27
C LYS A 60 5.06 20.51 9.95
N ALA A 61 5.05 19.44 9.17
CA ALA A 61 4.25 19.28 7.96
C ALA A 61 3.74 17.84 7.86
N PHE A 62 2.75 17.61 7.01
CA PHE A 62 2.22 16.27 6.79
C PHE A 62 1.82 16.05 5.33
N LYS A 63 1.68 14.77 4.97
CA LYS A 63 1.02 14.31 3.74
C LYS A 63 0.14 13.11 4.06
N GLY A 64 -1.01 13.00 3.38
CA GLY A 64 -1.90 11.83 3.43
C GLY A 64 -1.72 10.95 2.20
N PRO A 65 -0.81 9.95 2.23
CA PRO A 65 -0.74 8.91 1.21
C PRO A 65 -1.86 7.87 1.35
N ASP A 66 -2.32 7.33 0.22
CA ASP A 66 -3.32 6.27 0.20
C ASP A 66 -2.80 4.94 0.76
N VAL A 67 -1.56 4.56 0.44
CA VAL A 67 -0.91 3.38 1.02
C VAL A 67 0.52 3.69 1.40
N ILE A 68 0.94 3.28 2.60
CA ILE A 68 2.32 3.30 3.05
C ILE A 68 2.77 1.90 3.46
N VAL A 69 4.03 1.60 3.17
CA VAL A 69 4.70 0.41 3.68
C VAL A 69 6.01 0.83 4.35
N VAL A 70 6.23 0.35 5.56
CA VAL A 70 7.45 0.59 6.32
C VAL A 70 8.02 -0.75 6.77
N LEU A 71 9.23 -1.06 6.35
CA LEU A 71 9.96 -2.27 6.69
C LEU A 71 10.80 -2.04 7.95
N ASP A 72 11.12 -3.14 8.64
CA ASP A 72 11.97 -3.18 9.83
C ASP A 72 11.45 -2.37 11.03
N VAL A 73 10.13 -2.24 11.13
CA VAL A 73 9.44 -1.58 12.27
C VAL A 73 8.50 -2.55 12.99
N PRO A 74 8.25 -2.37 14.30
CA PRO A 74 7.30 -3.19 15.03
C PRO A 74 5.90 -3.12 14.42
N LYS A 75 5.17 -4.23 14.49
CA LYS A 75 3.75 -4.28 14.16
C LYS A 75 2.96 -3.52 15.23
N GLY A 76 1.84 -2.92 14.83
CA GLY A 76 0.93 -2.23 15.75
C GLY A 76 -0.02 -1.28 15.04
N LEU A 77 -1.09 -0.91 15.71
CA LEU A 77 -2.00 0.14 15.22
C LEU A 77 -1.37 1.51 15.39
N ARG A 78 -1.72 2.42 14.47
CA ARG A 78 -1.26 3.80 14.44
C ARG A 78 -2.38 4.68 13.91
N ASP A 79 -2.59 5.81 14.58
CA ASP A 79 -3.48 6.86 14.08
C ASP A 79 -2.76 7.74 13.03
N ASN A 80 -1.46 7.93 13.23
CA ASN A 80 -0.58 8.71 12.36
C ASN A 80 0.80 8.04 12.25
N TRP A 81 1.50 8.26 11.14
CA TRP A 81 2.92 7.92 11.02
C TRP A 81 3.76 9.16 11.32
N VAL A 82 4.44 9.20 12.47
CA VAL A 82 5.20 10.38 12.90
C VAL A 82 6.69 10.12 12.76
N VAL A 83 7.33 10.63 11.69
CA VAL A 83 8.70 10.26 11.28
C VAL A 83 9.73 10.41 12.41
N TRP A 84 9.66 11.48 13.21
CA TRP A 84 10.61 11.70 14.33
C TRP A 84 10.35 10.83 15.56
N LYS A 85 9.18 10.17 15.66
CA LYS A 85 8.87 9.17 16.70
C LYS A 85 9.23 7.77 16.24
N GLU A 86 8.95 7.47 14.97
CA GLU A 86 9.24 6.19 14.34
C GLU A 86 10.72 6.02 13.98
N GLY A 87 11.45 7.13 13.84
CA GLY A 87 12.86 7.16 13.44
C GLY A 87 13.09 7.05 11.93
N LYS A 88 12.05 6.80 11.13
CA LYS A 88 12.12 6.76 9.66
C LYS A 88 10.78 7.09 8.98
N GLY A 89 10.85 7.48 7.71
CA GLY A 89 9.70 7.59 6.82
C GLY A 89 9.32 6.25 6.17
N PRO A 90 8.25 6.24 5.37
CA PRO A 90 7.86 5.05 4.59
C PRO A 90 8.93 4.60 3.60
N ASP A 91 9.06 3.29 3.40
CA ASP A 91 9.91 2.73 2.35
C ASP A 91 9.19 2.73 0.99
N VAL A 92 7.88 2.47 1.01
CA VAL A 92 7.02 2.48 -0.19
C VAL A 92 5.80 3.35 0.06
N VAL A 93 5.43 4.15 -0.95
CA VAL A 93 4.17 4.89 -1.00
C VAL A 93 3.43 4.60 -2.29
N ILE A 94 2.11 4.42 -2.23
CA ILE A 94 1.23 4.32 -3.39
C ILE A 94 0.13 5.39 -3.27
N GLU A 95 -0.13 6.10 -4.36
CA GLU A 95 -1.24 7.04 -4.51
C GLU A 95 -2.25 6.51 -5.54
N LEU A 96 -3.52 6.53 -5.17
CA LEU A 96 -4.64 6.19 -6.04
C LEU A 96 -5.22 7.49 -6.58
N LEU A 97 -5.01 7.72 -7.88
CA LEU A 97 -5.30 9.00 -8.49
C LEU A 97 -6.82 9.24 -8.58
N SER A 98 -7.21 10.48 -8.28
CA SER A 98 -8.53 11.01 -8.59
C SER A 98 -8.41 12.22 -9.53
N LYS A 99 -9.52 12.63 -10.15
CA LYS A 99 -9.53 13.84 -11.00
C LYS A 99 -9.07 15.09 -10.23
N SER A 100 -9.37 15.16 -8.93
CA SER A 100 -9.02 16.30 -8.06
C SER A 100 -7.58 16.26 -7.58
N THR A 101 -7.00 15.09 -7.36
CA THR A 101 -5.67 14.95 -6.72
C THR A 101 -4.54 14.64 -7.70
N ALA A 102 -4.84 14.15 -8.90
CA ALA A 102 -3.81 13.61 -9.81
C ALA A 102 -2.64 14.57 -10.11
N ASN A 103 -2.88 15.88 -10.22
CA ASN A 103 -1.80 16.84 -10.44
C ASN A 103 -0.96 17.09 -9.18
N GLU A 104 -1.57 17.07 -7.99
CA GLU A 104 -0.88 17.18 -6.69
C GLU A 104 -0.01 15.93 -6.45
N ASP A 105 -0.57 14.73 -6.70
CA ASP A 105 0.11 13.45 -6.50
C ASP A 105 1.35 13.34 -7.39
N LYS A 106 1.19 13.60 -8.71
CA LYS A 106 2.27 13.46 -9.70
C LYS A 106 3.37 14.51 -9.61
N LYS A 107 3.14 15.62 -8.90
CA LYS A 107 4.08 16.75 -8.78
C LYS A 107 4.49 16.97 -7.33
N ASN A 108 3.69 17.72 -6.58
CA ASN A 108 4.08 18.22 -5.27
C ASN A 108 4.30 17.09 -4.25
N LYS A 109 3.40 16.11 -4.18
CA LYS A 109 3.58 14.95 -3.28
C LYS A 109 4.80 14.15 -3.65
N LYS A 110 4.99 13.84 -4.94
CA LYS A 110 6.21 13.19 -5.44
C LYS A 110 7.49 13.91 -4.98
N GLU A 111 7.54 15.23 -5.05
CA GLU A 111 8.70 15.99 -4.57
C GLU A 111 8.89 15.91 -3.05
N VAL A 112 7.81 15.93 -2.27
CA VAL A 112 7.87 15.76 -0.81
C VAL A 112 8.36 14.35 -0.45
N TYR A 113 7.81 13.31 -1.09
CA TYR A 113 8.25 11.93 -0.89
C TYR A 113 9.72 11.75 -1.21
N ARG A 114 10.21 12.42 -2.26
CA ARG A 114 11.63 12.42 -2.64
C ARG A 114 12.53 13.17 -1.66
N ASN A 115 12.21 14.44 -1.41
CA ASN A 115 13.15 15.41 -0.81
C ASN A 115 13.07 15.47 0.72
N GLN A 116 11.91 15.11 1.30
CA GLN A 116 11.64 15.30 2.73
C GLN A 116 11.50 13.97 3.46
N LEU A 117 10.80 13.01 2.84
CA LEU A 117 10.52 11.71 3.44
C LEU A 117 11.49 10.61 2.98
N PHE A 118 12.23 10.86 1.90
CA PHE A 118 13.18 9.92 1.28
C PHE A 118 12.56 8.54 1.01
N VAL A 119 11.31 8.53 0.57
CA VAL A 119 10.58 7.30 0.26
C VAL A 119 11.30 6.60 -0.89
N LYS A 120 11.72 5.35 -0.67
CA LYS A 120 12.56 4.61 -1.60
C LYS A 120 11.82 4.26 -2.88
N GLU A 121 10.54 3.93 -2.80
CA GLU A 121 9.71 3.62 -3.96
C GLU A 121 8.37 4.34 -3.89
N TYR A 122 7.99 4.97 -5.00
CA TYR A 122 6.75 5.73 -5.12
C TYR A 122 5.98 5.27 -6.34
N PHE A 123 4.71 4.92 -6.14
CA PHE A 123 3.82 4.46 -7.21
C PHE A 123 2.56 5.32 -7.27
N TRP A 124 1.95 5.39 -8.44
CA TRP A 124 0.57 5.87 -8.57
C TRP A 124 -0.22 5.01 -9.54
N PHE A 125 -1.54 4.95 -9.35
CA PHE A 125 -2.46 4.24 -10.22
C PHE A 125 -3.81 4.98 -10.28
N ASP A 126 -4.38 5.19 -11.46
CA ASP A 126 -5.75 5.72 -11.62
C ASP A 126 -6.76 4.56 -11.77
N PRO A 127 -7.62 4.27 -10.77
CA PRO A 127 -8.61 3.19 -10.86
C PRO A 127 -9.65 3.39 -11.96
N LYS A 128 -9.89 4.63 -12.41
CA LYS A 128 -10.82 4.95 -13.51
C LYS A 128 -10.12 4.98 -14.87
N LYS A 129 -8.79 5.07 -14.89
CA LYS A 129 -7.95 5.00 -16.09
C LYS A 129 -6.72 4.11 -15.84
N PRO A 130 -6.88 2.77 -15.81
CA PRO A 130 -5.82 1.84 -15.38
C PRO A 130 -4.50 1.93 -16.16
N VAL A 131 -4.51 2.51 -17.37
CA VAL A 131 -3.32 2.80 -18.17
C VAL A 131 -2.43 3.91 -17.56
N ASP A 132 -2.97 4.72 -16.66
CA ASP A 132 -2.24 5.75 -15.92
C ASP A 132 -1.68 5.15 -14.62
N PHE A 133 -0.65 4.33 -14.82
CA PHE A 133 0.04 3.55 -13.80
C PHE A 133 1.55 3.74 -13.96
N ALA A 134 2.22 4.17 -12.90
CA ALA A 134 3.67 4.33 -12.93
C ALA A 134 4.30 4.11 -11.55
N GLY A 135 5.60 3.81 -11.57
CA GLY A 135 6.42 3.59 -10.39
C GLY A 135 7.76 4.29 -10.54
N PHE A 136 8.35 4.64 -9.42
CA PHE A 136 9.62 5.33 -9.35
C PHE A 136 10.44 4.77 -8.20
N VAL A 137 11.74 4.65 -8.42
CA VAL A 137 12.71 4.27 -7.38
C VAL A 137 13.65 5.45 -7.11
N LEU A 138 13.93 5.71 -5.85
CA LEU A 138 14.84 6.75 -5.41
C LEU A 138 16.28 6.26 -5.57
N GLN A 139 17.00 6.80 -6.54
CA GLN A 139 18.41 6.52 -6.77
C GLN A 139 19.19 7.84 -6.80
N HIS A 140 20.30 7.93 -6.07
CA HIS A 140 21.15 9.13 -6.03
C HIS A 140 20.39 10.45 -5.75
N GLY A 141 19.32 10.38 -4.95
CA GLY A 141 18.49 11.54 -4.60
C GLY A 141 17.46 11.95 -5.67
N ILE A 142 17.34 11.21 -6.77
CA ILE A 142 16.36 11.44 -7.84
C ILE A 142 15.42 10.25 -7.99
N TYR A 143 14.17 10.52 -8.37
CA TYR A 143 13.21 9.46 -8.72
C TYR A 143 13.39 9.07 -10.18
N GLU A 144 13.84 7.84 -10.40
CA GLU A 144 13.95 7.22 -11.71
C GLU A 144 12.70 6.36 -11.98
N PRO A 145 12.09 6.44 -13.18
CA PRO A 145 10.96 5.59 -13.53
C PRO A 145 11.33 4.11 -13.48
N LEU A 146 10.49 3.29 -12.86
CA LEU A 146 10.56 1.84 -12.94
C LEU A 146 9.95 1.38 -14.28
N PRO A 147 10.67 0.57 -15.08
CA PRO A 147 10.10 -0.02 -16.28
C PRO A 147 9.09 -1.11 -15.91
N PHE A 148 8.12 -1.32 -16.79
CA PHE A 148 7.31 -2.53 -16.76
C PHE A 148 8.19 -3.73 -17.11
N ASP A 149 7.95 -4.86 -16.44
CA ASP A 149 8.54 -6.13 -16.83
C ASP A 149 7.79 -6.77 -18.02
N ASP A 150 8.24 -7.94 -18.47
CA ASP A 150 7.65 -8.67 -19.60
C ASP A 150 6.19 -9.11 -19.36
N ARG A 151 5.68 -8.99 -18.13
CA ARG A 151 4.30 -9.29 -17.74
C ARG A 151 3.48 -8.02 -17.45
N GLU A 152 3.97 -6.85 -17.87
CA GLU A 152 3.33 -5.56 -17.65
C GLU A 152 3.15 -5.21 -16.17
N ARG A 153 4.11 -5.61 -15.33
CA ARG A 153 4.09 -5.36 -13.87
C ARG A 153 5.16 -4.37 -13.47
N LEU A 154 4.93 -3.65 -12.38
CA LEU A 154 5.96 -2.84 -11.73
C LEU A 154 6.50 -3.56 -10.50
N ILE A 155 7.80 -3.86 -10.51
CA ILE A 155 8.45 -4.62 -9.43
C ILE A 155 8.90 -3.66 -8.33
N SER A 156 8.41 -3.89 -7.11
CA SER A 156 8.93 -3.29 -5.89
C SER A 156 10.17 -4.07 -5.44
N GLN A 157 11.32 -3.43 -5.51
CA GLN A 157 12.58 -4.00 -5.04
C GLN A 157 12.62 -4.07 -3.51
N GLN A 158 11.96 -3.13 -2.81
CA GLN A 158 11.84 -3.15 -1.35
C GLN A 158 11.06 -4.37 -0.85
N LEU A 159 9.98 -4.74 -1.54
CA LEU A 159 9.07 -5.80 -1.07
C LEU A 159 9.35 -7.16 -1.71
N GLY A 160 10.08 -7.21 -2.83
CA GLY A 160 10.20 -8.45 -3.62
C GLY A 160 8.85 -8.91 -4.17
N LEU A 161 7.98 -7.95 -4.48
CA LEU A 161 6.63 -8.16 -5.02
C LEU A 161 6.44 -7.30 -6.26
N ALA A 162 5.46 -7.64 -7.07
CA ALA A 162 5.05 -6.86 -8.23
C ALA A 162 3.65 -6.27 -8.02
N LEU A 163 3.44 -5.04 -8.49
CA LEU A 163 2.13 -4.44 -8.67
C LEU A 163 1.65 -4.71 -10.09
N VAL A 164 0.46 -5.29 -10.22
CA VAL A 164 -0.11 -5.71 -11.50
C VAL A 164 -1.56 -5.22 -11.66
N PRO A 165 -1.91 -4.61 -12.79
CA PRO A 165 -3.31 -4.40 -13.15
C PRO A 165 -3.98 -5.74 -13.44
N TRP A 166 -5.00 -6.07 -12.67
CA TRP A 166 -5.73 -7.33 -12.74
C TRP A 166 -7.21 -7.05 -13.03
N LYS A 167 -7.75 -7.65 -14.10
CA LYS A 167 -9.17 -7.53 -14.44
C LYS A 167 -9.97 -8.64 -13.78
N GLY A 168 -10.97 -8.26 -12.98
CA GLY A 168 -11.92 -9.21 -12.44
C GLY A 168 -12.83 -8.63 -11.36
N PHE A 169 -13.59 -9.52 -10.74
CA PHE A 169 -14.58 -9.19 -9.73
C PHE A 169 -13.95 -9.15 -8.33
N TYR A 170 -14.10 -8.02 -7.64
CA TYR A 170 -13.72 -7.87 -6.24
C TYR A 170 -14.86 -7.20 -5.47
N LYS A 171 -15.30 -7.85 -4.38
CA LYS A 171 -16.50 -7.53 -3.59
C LYS A 171 -17.77 -7.36 -4.44
N ASN A 172 -18.04 -6.15 -4.92
CA ASN A 172 -19.25 -5.77 -5.62
C ASN A 172 -19.01 -5.17 -7.01
N ALA A 173 -17.77 -5.19 -7.53
CA ALA A 173 -17.43 -4.57 -8.82
C ALA A 173 -16.49 -5.42 -9.68
N ASP A 174 -16.83 -5.55 -10.96
CA ASP A 174 -16.00 -6.11 -12.03
C ASP A 174 -15.28 -4.98 -12.77
N THR A 175 -13.98 -4.84 -12.55
CA THR A 175 -13.17 -3.78 -13.18
C THR A 175 -11.69 -4.19 -13.18
N THR A 176 -10.81 -3.27 -13.58
CA THR A 176 -9.36 -3.45 -13.40
C THR A 176 -8.96 -2.92 -12.03
N TRP A 177 -8.39 -3.80 -11.22
CA TRP A 177 -7.85 -3.52 -9.90
C TRP A 177 -6.35 -3.63 -9.91
N LEU A 178 -5.65 -2.84 -9.12
CA LEU A 178 -4.24 -3.05 -8.83
C LEU A 178 -4.11 -4.10 -7.72
N ARG A 179 -3.30 -5.15 -7.95
CA ARG A 179 -3.04 -6.20 -6.95
C ARG A 179 -1.54 -6.41 -6.76
N TRP A 180 -1.19 -6.94 -5.60
CA TRP A 180 0.14 -7.48 -5.34
C TRP A 180 0.26 -8.89 -5.89
N GLU A 181 1.42 -9.18 -6.47
CA GLU A 181 1.78 -10.48 -7.04
C GLU A 181 3.19 -10.86 -6.60
N THR A 182 3.45 -12.14 -6.34
CA THR A 182 4.82 -12.62 -6.15
C THR A 182 5.61 -12.53 -7.46
N LEU A 183 6.94 -12.58 -7.38
CA LEU A 183 7.78 -12.56 -8.58
C LEU A 183 7.50 -13.75 -9.52
N GLU A 184 6.98 -14.86 -9.00
CA GLU A 184 6.59 -16.04 -9.77
C GLU A 184 5.27 -15.87 -10.51
N GLY A 185 4.45 -14.87 -10.17
CA GLY A 185 3.15 -14.64 -10.81
C GLY A 185 1.96 -15.13 -9.99
N ILE A 186 2.10 -15.25 -8.67
CA ILE A 186 1.02 -15.67 -7.78
C ILE A 186 0.44 -14.44 -7.10
N LEU A 187 -0.84 -14.15 -7.33
CA LEU A 187 -1.51 -13.04 -6.65
C LEU A 187 -1.51 -13.25 -5.13
N LEU A 188 -1.22 -12.19 -4.38
CA LEU A 188 -1.43 -12.21 -2.95
C LEU A 188 -2.94 -12.31 -2.67
N PRO A 189 -3.37 -13.28 -1.85
CA PRO A 189 -4.78 -13.48 -1.59
C PRO A 189 -5.32 -12.36 -0.71
N THR A 190 -6.59 -12.03 -0.91
CA THR A 190 -7.38 -11.26 0.07
C THR A 190 -7.65 -12.13 1.31
N PRO A 191 -8.08 -11.55 2.44
CA PRO A 191 -8.52 -12.32 3.61
C PRO A 191 -9.62 -13.34 3.29
N GLU A 192 -10.54 -12.98 2.40
CA GLU A 192 -11.63 -13.86 1.95
C GLU A 192 -11.09 -15.04 1.12
N GLU A 193 -10.28 -14.76 0.10
CA GLU A 193 -9.64 -15.80 -0.73
C GLU A 193 -8.75 -16.72 0.12
N ALA A 194 -8.00 -16.16 1.07
CA ALA A 194 -7.14 -16.94 1.97
C ALA A 194 -7.96 -17.83 2.91
N SER A 195 -9.12 -17.36 3.38
CA SER A 195 -10.05 -18.15 4.20
C SER A 195 -10.63 -19.31 3.39
N GLN A 196 -11.11 -19.03 2.17
CA GLN A 196 -11.64 -20.04 1.27
C GLN A 196 -10.58 -21.11 0.94
N GLN A 197 -9.36 -20.72 0.57
CA GLN A 197 -8.26 -21.65 0.31
C GLN A 197 -7.89 -22.51 1.54
N ARG A 198 -8.08 -22.01 2.77
CA ARG A 198 -7.88 -22.80 3.99
C ARG A 198 -9.01 -23.80 4.18
N ALA A 199 -10.26 -23.39 3.94
CA ALA A 199 -11.43 -24.25 4.04
C ALA A 199 -11.35 -25.40 3.03
N GLU A 200 -11.02 -25.11 1.77
CA GLU A 200 -10.85 -26.10 0.71
C GLU A 200 -9.75 -27.12 1.04
N ARG A 201 -8.57 -26.66 1.51
CA ARG A 201 -7.49 -27.55 1.95
C ARG A 201 -7.85 -28.40 3.16
N LEU A 202 -8.67 -27.89 4.08
CA LEU A 202 -9.14 -28.66 5.21
C LEU A 202 -10.15 -29.72 4.76
N ALA A 203 -11.09 -29.37 3.88
CA ALA A 203 -12.06 -30.28 3.30
C ALA A 203 -11.37 -31.43 2.54
N GLU A 204 -10.34 -31.12 1.75
CA GLU A 204 -9.54 -32.13 1.04
C GLU A 204 -8.83 -33.08 2.02
N LYS A 205 -8.20 -32.54 3.08
CA LYS A 205 -7.56 -33.37 4.12
C LYS A 205 -8.55 -34.26 4.86
N LEU A 206 -9.73 -33.75 5.19
CA LEU A 206 -10.79 -34.54 5.83
C LEU A 206 -11.27 -35.66 4.91
N HIS A 207 -11.43 -35.37 3.62
CA HIS A 207 -11.78 -36.36 2.61
C HIS A 207 -10.72 -37.48 2.52
N LEU A 208 -9.43 -37.13 2.51
CA LEU A 208 -8.32 -38.10 2.55
C LEU A 208 -8.29 -38.95 3.83
N LEU A 209 -8.82 -38.43 4.95
CA LEU A 209 -9.00 -39.18 6.20
C LEU A 209 -10.30 -39.99 6.26
N GLY A 210 -11.09 -40.01 5.18
CA GLY A 210 -12.38 -40.70 5.11
C GLY A 210 -13.52 -40.00 5.86
N ILE A 211 -13.31 -38.75 6.28
CA ILE A 211 -14.31 -37.93 6.97
C ILE A 211 -15.01 -37.06 5.92
N ASN A 212 -16.34 -37.15 5.82
CA ASN A 212 -17.10 -36.29 4.91
C ASN A 212 -17.27 -34.89 5.55
N PRO A 213 -16.68 -33.82 4.98
CA PRO A 213 -16.75 -32.48 5.54
C PRO A 213 -18.17 -31.89 5.51
N GLU A 214 -19.04 -32.34 4.60
CA GLU A 214 -20.43 -31.84 4.49
C GLU A 214 -21.38 -32.40 5.56
N LYS A 215 -20.88 -33.29 6.42
CA LYS A 215 -21.66 -33.91 7.52
C LYS A 215 -21.29 -33.37 8.91
N ILE A 216 -20.48 -32.31 8.98
CA ILE A 216 -20.05 -31.60 10.20
C ILE A 216 -20.62 -30.19 10.16
#